data_AF-A0A6A5ML72-F1
#
_entry.id   AF-A0A6A5ML72-F1
#
_cell.length_a   1.000
_cell.length_b   1.000
_cell.length_c   1.000
_cell.angle_alpha   90.00
_cell.angle_beta   90.00
_cell.angle_gamma   90.00
#
_symmetry.space_group_name_H-M   'P 1'
#
loop_
_entity.id
_entity.type
_entity.pdbx_description
1 polymer ?
#
loop_
_entity_poly.entity_id
_entity_poly.type
_entity_poly.pdbx_seq_one_letter_code
_entity_poly.pdbx_strand_id
1 'polypeptide(L)'
;MGRRKIEIKMVKDLNTRQVTFSKRRSGLFKKANELSIMCGCELAIVMFSHGNKPYSYGHPNVDAVAAKVLQKEPNSNSVQCNSSSNDEKLNKLNEELNDIMEQTYEEAKKGEALDKALEEKKKELENFQDLSVLEELRFNIKERMNELEAVEAMLMIKEQEPI
;
A
#
# COMPACT_ATOMS: atom_id res chain seq x y z
N MET A 1 24.10 24.77 -1.62
CA MET A 1 23.73 26.01 -0.87
C MET A 1 22.88 25.61 0.34
N GLY A 2 23.37 25.83 1.56
CA GLY A 2 22.68 25.47 2.81
C GLY A 2 21.56 26.44 3.23
N ARG A 3 20.94 26.19 4.39
CA ARG A 3 19.87 27.02 4.96
C ARG A 3 20.46 28.37 5.43
N ARG A 4 19.90 29.49 4.96
CA ARG A 4 20.31 30.85 5.35
C ARG A 4 19.15 31.58 6.04
N LYS A 5 19.46 32.49 6.96
CA LYS A 5 18.47 33.40 7.57
C LYS A 5 17.90 34.32 6.49
N ILE A 6 16.59 34.52 6.51
CA ILE A 6 15.86 35.38 5.58
C ILE A 6 14.87 36.25 6.37
N GLU A 7 14.59 37.43 5.85
CA GLU A 7 13.60 38.35 6.43
C GLU A 7 12.16 37.85 6.22
N ILE A 8 11.25 38.18 7.13
CA ILE A 8 9.81 37.91 7.00
C ILE A 8 9.17 39.03 6.17
N LYS A 9 9.38 38.94 4.85
CA LYS A 9 8.78 39.82 3.85
C LYS A 9 8.38 39.01 2.62
N MET A 10 7.63 39.63 1.70
CA MET A 10 7.28 38.98 0.43
C MET A 10 8.55 38.60 -0.35
N VAL A 11 8.67 37.32 -0.72
CA VAL A 11 9.73 36.82 -1.60
C VAL A 11 9.50 37.40 -2.99
N LYS A 12 10.47 38.13 -3.54
CA LYS A 12 10.32 38.81 -4.84
C LYS A 12 10.39 37.85 -6.02
N ASP A 13 11.34 36.91 -5.98
CA ASP A 13 11.51 35.90 -7.04
C ASP A 13 10.37 34.87 -7.02
N LEU A 14 9.68 34.71 -8.16
CA LEU A 14 8.49 33.87 -8.27
C LEU A 14 8.82 32.38 -8.06
N ASN A 15 9.93 31.90 -8.62
CA ASN A 15 10.36 30.50 -8.49
C ASN A 15 10.69 30.17 -7.04
N THR A 16 11.52 31.00 -6.40
CA THR A 16 11.86 30.88 -4.98
C THR A 16 10.61 30.98 -4.11
N ARG A 17 9.66 31.87 -4.45
CA ARG A 17 8.40 32.03 -3.73
C ARG A 17 7.53 30.79 -3.81
N GLN A 18 7.40 30.18 -4.98
CA GLN A 18 6.64 28.95 -5.16
C GLN A 18 7.26 27.77 -4.40
N VAL A 19 8.59 27.60 -4.50
CA VAL A 19 9.30 26.55 -3.76
C VAL A 19 9.19 26.77 -2.25
N THR A 20 9.33 28.03 -1.79
CA THR A 20 9.20 28.40 -0.38
C THR A 20 7.79 28.15 0.14
N PHE A 21 6.76 28.51 -0.63
CA PHE A 21 5.36 28.21 -0.29
C PHE A 21 5.16 26.71 -0.11
N SER A 22 5.58 25.89 -1.08
CA SER A 22 5.43 24.43 -1.00
C SER A 22 6.12 23.83 0.22
N LYS A 23 7.37 24.23 0.48
CA LYS A 23 8.14 23.72 1.64
C LYS A 23 7.56 24.19 2.97
N ARG A 24 7.21 25.47 3.10
CA ARG A 24 6.63 26.02 4.34
C ARG A 24 5.23 25.46 4.62
N ARG A 25 4.39 25.33 3.61
CA ARG A 25 3.07 24.70 3.72
C ARG A 25 3.19 23.27 4.25
N SER A 26 4.06 22.46 3.64
CA SER A 26 4.28 21.08 4.10
C SER A 26 4.82 21.03 5.54
N GLY A 27 5.80 21.88 5.87
CA GLY A 27 6.33 21.96 7.23
C GLY A 27 5.28 22.40 8.27
N LEU A 28 4.43 23.37 7.91
CA LEU A 28 3.33 23.84 8.76
C LEU A 28 2.31 22.72 9.00
N PHE A 29 1.90 21.99 7.96
CA PHE A 29 0.96 20.88 8.09
C PHE A 29 1.51 19.75 8.96
N LYS A 30 2.80 19.42 8.83
CA LYS A 30 3.45 18.44 9.71
C LYS A 30 3.42 18.88 11.18
N LYS A 31 3.74 20.15 11.45
CA LYS A 31 3.71 20.69 12.81
C LYS A 31 2.29 20.75 13.39
N ALA A 32 1.31 21.09 12.55
CA ALA A 32 -0.10 21.07 12.92
C ALA A 32 -0.55 19.66 13.30
N ASN A 33 -0.12 18.64 12.54
CA ASN A 33 -0.39 17.24 12.83
C ASN A 33 0.25 16.77 14.14
N GLU A 34 1.54 17.04 14.33
CA GLU A 34 2.24 16.75 15.58
C GLU A 34 1.52 17.37 16.78
N LEU A 35 1.14 18.65 16.67
CA LEU A 35 0.44 19.37 17.73
C LEU A 35 -0.94 18.74 18.05
N SER A 36 -1.72 18.43 17.02
CA SER A 36 -3.04 17.81 17.18
C SER A 36 -2.96 16.47 17.91
N ILE A 37 -1.95 15.65 17.60
CA ILE A 37 -1.74 14.35 18.23
C ILE A 37 -1.21 14.52 19.66
N MET A 38 -0.22 15.38 19.88
CA MET A 38 0.41 15.55 21.20
C MET A 38 -0.55 16.16 22.23
N CYS A 39 -1.39 17.10 21.81
CA CYS A 39 -2.26 17.84 22.72
C CYS A 39 -3.74 17.41 22.63
N GLY A 40 -4.08 16.50 21.71
CA GLY A 40 -5.48 16.13 21.44
C GLY A 40 -6.34 17.31 21.01
N CYS A 41 -5.75 18.31 20.34
CA CYS A 41 -6.45 19.54 19.99
C CYS A 41 -7.03 19.51 18.57
N GLU A 42 -8.22 20.09 18.43
CA GLU A 42 -8.87 20.28 17.14
C GLU A 42 -8.37 21.57 16.49
N LEU A 43 -7.99 21.50 15.21
CA LEU A 43 -7.48 22.65 14.49
C LEU A 43 -7.69 22.53 12.99
N ALA A 44 -7.80 23.68 12.32
CA ALA A 44 -7.90 23.77 10.87
C ALA A 44 -7.02 24.92 10.33
N ILE A 45 -6.40 24.69 9.19
CA ILE A 45 -5.57 25.65 8.46
C ILE A 45 -6.09 25.72 7.04
N VAL A 46 -6.41 26.92 6.56
CA VAL A 46 -6.80 27.19 5.16
C VAL A 46 -5.84 28.22 4.59
N MET A 47 -5.30 27.95 3.40
CA MET A 47 -4.39 28.87 2.71
C MET A 47 -4.63 28.89 1.21
N PHE A 48 -4.45 30.06 0.60
CA PHE A 48 -4.49 30.21 -0.85
C PHE A 48 -3.07 30.49 -1.36
N SER A 49 -2.67 29.75 -2.38
CA SER A 49 -1.44 30.08 -3.12
C SER A 49 -1.60 31.39 -3.89
N HIS A 50 -0.49 31.92 -4.39
CA HIS A 50 -0.50 33.08 -5.31
C HIS A 50 -1.34 32.86 -6.57
N GLY A 51 -1.56 31.61 -6.98
CA GLY A 51 -2.46 31.27 -8.09
C GLY A 51 -3.90 31.02 -7.65
N ASN A 52 -4.30 31.50 -6.47
CA ASN A 52 -5.61 31.30 -5.84
C ASN A 52 -6.03 29.83 -5.64
N LYS A 53 -5.10 28.88 -5.78
CA LYS A 53 -5.37 27.47 -5.46
C LYS A 53 -5.44 27.28 -3.95
N PRO A 54 -6.56 26.74 -3.41
CA PRO A 54 -6.71 26.46 -1.99
C PRO A 54 -5.89 25.25 -1.57
N TYR A 55 -5.44 25.27 -0.32
CA TYR A 55 -4.84 24.15 0.39
C TYR A 55 -5.33 24.18 1.83
N SER A 56 -5.61 23.02 2.39
CA SER A 56 -6.10 22.91 3.76
C SER A 56 -5.49 21.73 4.51
N TYR A 57 -5.52 21.86 5.82
CA TYR A 57 -5.26 20.78 6.79
C TYR A 57 -6.28 20.92 7.90
N GLY A 58 -6.84 19.81 8.38
CA GLY A 58 -7.77 19.83 9.50
C GLY A 58 -7.73 18.54 10.30
N HIS A 59 -7.88 18.65 11.60
CA HIS A 59 -8.06 17.54 12.53
C HIS A 59 -9.23 17.85 13.46
N PRO A 60 -10.30 17.03 13.49
CA PRO A 60 -10.51 15.78 12.73
C PRO A 60 -10.77 15.99 11.22
N ASN A 61 -11.43 17.08 10.83
CA ASN A 61 -11.50 17.57 9.45
C ASN A 61 -11.77 19.08 9.45
N VAL A 62 -11.56 19.76 8.32
CA VAL A 62 -11.67 21.23 8.23
C VAL A 62 -13.10 21.71 8.48
N ASP A 63 -14.10 21.01 7.92
CA ASP A 63 -15.50 21.42 7.97
C ASP A 63 -16.07 21.33 9.39
N ALA A 64 -15.71 20.29 10.15
CA ALA A 64 -16.11 20.10 11.54
C ALA A 64 -15.55 21.21 12.43
N VAL A 65 -14.28 21.56 12.26
CA VAL A 65 -13.66 22.66 13.01
C VAL A 65 -14.29 23.99 12.61
N ALA A 66 -14.51 24.23 11.31
CA ALA A 66 -15.16 25.44 10.82
C ALA A 66 -16.59 25.58 11.36
N ALA A 67 -17.39 24.51 11.34
CA ALA A 67 -18.75 24.50 11.89
C ALA A 67 -18.76 24.84 13.38
N LYS A 68 -17.84 24.27 14.18
CA LYS A 68 -17.71 24.58 15.60
C LYS A 68 -17.35 26.04 15.86
N VAL A 69 -16.49 26.63 15.03
CA VAL A 69 -16.12 28.05 15.15
C VAL A 69 -17.30 28.95 14.78
N LEU A 70 -17.98 28.67 13.67
CA LEU A 70 -19.13 29.45 13.19
C LEU A 70 -20.35 29.36 14.13
N GLN A 71 -20.55 28.23 14.80
CA GLN A 71 -21.60 28.07 15.82
C GLN A 71 -21.32 28.87 17.10
N LYS A 72 -20.07 29.29 17.33
CA LYS A 72 -19.64 29.95 18.57
C LYS A 72 -19.68 31.48 18.51
N GLU A 73 -20.24 32.06 17.43
CA GLU A 73 -20.52 33.49 17.35
C GLU A 73 -21.40 33.93 18.54
N PRO A 74 -21.08 35.06 19.22
CA PRO A 74 -21.82 35.48 20.41
C PRO A 74 -23.16 36.10 20.00
N ASN A 75 -24.24 35.39 20.32
CA ASN A 75 -25.63 35.84 20.34
C ASN A 75 -26.31 36.12 18.99
N SER A 76 -27.04 35.11 18.49
CA SER A 76 -28.50 35.25 18.44
C SER A 76 -29.16 33.91 18.74
N ASN A 77 -30.05 33.94 19.73
CA ASN A 77 -30.96 32.85 20.04
C ASN A 77 -31.76 32.42 18.80
N SER A 78 -32.08 31.11 18.74
CA SER A 78 -32.77 30.39 17.66
C SER A 78 -31.88 30.17 16.43
N VAL A 79 -31.63 28.95 15.94
CA VAL A 79 -32.62 27.93 15.57
C VAL A 79 -31.98 26.54 15.58
N GLN A 80 -32.78 25.59 16.09
CA GLN A 80 -32.79 24.14 15.92
C GLN A 80 -31.67 23.45 15.11
N CYS A 81 -31.08 22.46 15.78
CA CYS A 81 -30.71 21.14 15.28
C CYS A 81 -31.11 20.83 13.82
N ASN A 82 -30.10 20.76 12.95
CA ASN A 82 -30.12 19.90 11.76
C ASN A 82 -29.12 18.75 11.99
N SER A 83 -29.36 17.93 13.01
CA SER A 83 -28.61 16.68 13.24
C SER A 83 -29.13 15.53 12.37
N SER A 84 -30.40 15.58 11.93
CA SER A 84 -31.08 14.47 11.28
C SER A 84 -30.44 13.98 9.98
N SER A 85 -29.95 14.89 9.12
CA SER A 85 -29.38 14.50 7.82
C SER A 85 -27.95 13.96 7.90
N ASN A 86 -27.20 14.32 8.95
CA ASN A 86 -25.85 13.81 9.14
C ASN A 86 -25.88 12.43 9.80
N ASP A 87 -26.84 12.18 10.70
CA ASP A 87 -27.01 10.89 11.37
C ASP A 87 -27.32 9.77 10.38
N GLU A 88 -28.17 10.01 9.37
CA GLU A 88 -28.47 9.00 8.34
C GLU A 88 -27.23 8.64 7.50
N LYS A 89 -26.39 9.62 7.18
CA LYS A 89 -25.17 9.39 6.39
C LYS A 89 -24.12 8.66 7.22
N LEU A 90 -24.02 9.00 8.50
CA LEU A 90 -23.11 8.37 9.46
C LEU A 90 -23.51 6.91 9.72
N ASN A 91 -24.81 6.64 9.83
CA ASN A 91 -25.35 5.28 9.97
C ASN A 91 -25.07 4.43 8.72
N LYS A 92 -25.28 4.96 7.51
CA LYS A 92 -24.95 4.25 6.25
C LYS A 92 -23.46 3.91 6.15
N LEU A 93 -22.58 4.84 6.50
CA LEU A 93 -21.14 4.58 6.53
C LEU A 93 -20.76 3.51 7.57
N ASN A 94 -21.47 3.48 8.70
CA ASN A 94 -21.22 2.48 9.75
C ASN A 94 -21.69 1.08 9.31
N GLU A 95 -22.79 0.99 8.57
CA GLU A 95 -23.25 -0.25 7.92
C GLU A 95 -22.23 -0.73 6.88
N GLU A 96 -21.80 0.14 5.95
CA GLU A 96 -20.77 -0.21 4.96
C GLU A 96 -19.45 -0.68 5.60
N LEU A 97 -19.04 -0.07 6.71
CA LEU A 97 -17.84 -0.49 7.45
C LEU A 97 -17.99 -1.89 8.07
N ASN A 98 -19.16 -2.19 8.63
CA ASN A 98 -19.42 -3.51 9.20
C ASN A 98 -19.43 -4.59 8.12
N ASP A 99 -20.05 -4.32 6.97
CA ASP A 99 -20.09 -5.24 5.84
C ASP A 99 -18.68 -5.55 5.32
N ILE A 100 -17.83 -4.52 5.16
CA ILE A 100 -16.43 -4.69 4.71
C ILE A 100 -15.60 -5.46 5.76
N MET A 101 -15.80 -5.20 7.05
CA MET A 101 -15.12 -5.95 8.11
C MET A 101 -15.51 -7.44 8.08
N GLU A 102 -16.79 -7.74 7.88
CA GLU A 102 -17.26 -9.13 7.79
C GLU A 102 -16.66 -9.84 6.56
N GLN A 103 -16.69 -9.19 5.39
CA GLN A 103 -16.12 -9.74 4.16
C GLN A 103 -14.61 -10.03 4.31
N THR A 104 -13.85 -9.08 4.87
CA THR A 104 -12.41 -9.26 5.08
C THR A 104 -12.10 -10.36 6.09
N TYR A 105 -12.92 -10.53 7.13
CA TYR A 105 -12.79 -11.63 8.08
C TYR A 105 -13.05 -12.99 7.43
N GLU A 106 -14.09 -13.08 6.60
CA GLU A 106 -14.38 -14.30 5.84
C GLU A 106 -13.27 -14.65 4.84
N GLU A 107 -12.76 -13.65 4.11
CA GLU A 107 -11.65 -13.83 3.16
C GLU A 107 -10.38 -14.30 3.88
N ALA A 108 -10.06 -13.71 5.04
CA ALA A 108 -8.93 -14.15 5.85
C ALA A 108 -9.08 -15.62 6.31
N LYS A 109 -10.27 -16.02 6.74
CA LYS A 109 -10.57 -17.40 7.15
C LYS A 109 -10.47 -18.38 5.97
N LYS A 110 -10.95 -17.98 4.78
CA LYS A 110 -10.81 -18.77 3.54
C LYS A 110 -9.34 -18.92 3.15
N GLY A 111 -8.55 -17.85 3.27
CA GLY A 111 -7.10 -17.87 3.06
C GLY A 111 -6.39 -18.88 3.96
N GLU A 112 -6.66 -18.86 5.26
CA GLU A 112 -6.05 -19.80 6.22
C GLU A 112 -6.41 -21.27 5.91
N ALA A 113 -7.65 -21.53 5.46
CA ALA A 113 -8.07 -22.86 5.06
C ALA A 113 -7.36 -23.34 3.78
N LEU A 114 -7.18 -22.45 2.80
CA LEU A 114 -6.45 -22.75 1.57
C LEU A 114 -4.96 -23.02 1.85
N ASP A 115 -4.34 -22.27 2.74
CA ASP A 115 -2.94 -22.49 3.13
C ASP A 115 -2.75 -23.87 3.78
N LYS A 116 -3.67 -24.28 4.67
CA LYS A 116 -3.67 -25.64 5.24
C LYS A 116 -3.83 -26.72 4.18
N ALA A 117 -4.76 -26.55 3.25
CA ALA A 117 -4.98 -27.51 2.17
C ALA A 117 -3.76 -27.59 1.22
N LEU A 118 -3.10 -26.47 0.95
CA LEU A 118 -1.86 -26.42 0.16
C LEU A 118 -0.74 -27.20 0.86
N GLU A 119 -0.61 -27.03 2.17
CA GLU A 119 0.41 -27.71 2.96
C GLU A 119 0.19 -29.23 3.06
N GLU A 120 -1.08 -29.66 3.14
CA GLU A 120 -1.45 -31.07 3.02
C GLU A 120 -1.10 -31.65 1.65
N LYS A 121 -1.48 -30.96 0.56
CA LYS A 121 -1.16 -31.38 -0.81
C LYS A 121 0.35 -31.41 -1.06
N LYS A 122 1.10 -30.49 -0.48
CA LYS A 122 2.57 -30.48 -0.56
C LYS A 122 3.17 -31.71 0.12
N LYS A 123 2.68 -32.09 1.30
CA LYS A 123 3.11 -33.33 1.99
C LYS A 123 2.74 -34.59 1.20
N GLU A 124 1.57 -34.62 0.57
CA GLU A 124 1.19 -35.71 -0.34
C GLU A 124 2.16 -35.83 -1.53
N LEU A 125 2.59 -34.69 -2.09
CA LEU A 125 3.53 -34.66 -3.22
C LEU A 125 4.96 -35.04 -2.80
N GLU A 126 5.40 -34.62 -1.60
CA GLU A 126 6.69 -35.03 -1.03
C GLU A 126 6.73 -36.53 -0.71
N ASN A 127 5.57 -37.14 -0.40
CA ASN A 127 5.44 -38.58 -0.17
C ASN A 127 5.39 -39.42 -1.47
N PHE A 128 5.40 -38.80 -2.65
CA PHE A 128 5.50 -39.54 -3.92
C PHE A 128 6.94 -40.04 -4.13
N GLN A 129 7.20 -41.22 -3.59
CA GLN A 129 8.47 -41.96 -3.65
C GLN A 129 8.89 -42.37 -5.08
N ASP A 130 8.03 -42.16 -6.07
CA ASP A 130 8.28 -42.49 -7.49
C ASP A 130 9.27 -41.54 -8.17
N LEU A 131 9.50 -40.31 -7.67
CA LEU A 131 10.44 -39.39 -8.31
C LEU A 131 11.89 -39.91 -8.25
N SER A 132 12.31 -40.48 -7.12
CA SER A 132 13.67 -41.02 -6.98
C SER A 132 13.91 -42.24 -7.86
N VAL A 133 12.91 -43.12 -7.99
CA VAL A 133 13.01 -44.32 -8.84
C VAL A 133 13.05 -43.94 -10.33
N LEU A 134 12.26 -42.94 -10.74
CA LEU A 134 12.29 -42.41 -12.10
C LEU A 134 13.60 -41.69 -12.44
N GLU A 135 14.18 -40.95 -11.49
CA GLU A 135 15.48 -40.31 -11.66
C GLU A 135 16.62 -41.33 -11.83
N GLU A 136 16.62 -42.39 -11.02
CA GLU A 136 17.59 -43.48 -11.11
C GLU A 136 17.43 -44.26 -12.42
N LEU A 137 16.20 -44.58 -12.83
CA LEU A 137 15.92 -45.23 -14.11
C LEU A 137 16.36 -44.36 -15.30
N ARG A 138 16.11 -43.04 -15.26
CA ARG A 138 16.56 -42.09 -16.28
C ARG A 138 18.09 -42.03 -16.36
N PHE A 139 18.78 -42.06 -15.23
CA PHE A 139 20.24 -42.08 -15.19
C PHE A 139 20.79 -43.35 -15.86
N ASN A 140 20.24 -44.51 -15.50
CA ASN A 140 20.64 -45.80 -16.06
C ASN A 140 20.40 -45.90 -17.58
N ILE A 141 19.26 -45.39 -18.07
CA ILE A 141 18.98 -45.34 -19.52
C ILE A 141 20.01 -44.47 -20.25
N LYS A 142 20.39 -43.33 -19.66
CA LYS A 142 21.37 -42.41 -20.26
C LYS A 142 22.76 -43.04 -20.36
N GLU A 143 23.20 -43.79 -19.35
CA GLU A 143 24.48 -44.50 -19.42
C GLU A 143 24.47 -45.57 -20.52
N ARG A 144 23.40 -46.38 -20.62
CA ARG A 144 23.29 -47.39 -21.68
C ARG A 144 23.25 -46.80 -23.09
N MET A 145 22.62 -45.64 -23.25
CA MET A 145 22.59 -44.95 -24.53
C MET A 145 23.99 -44.47 -24.95
N ASN A 146 24.77 -43.91 -24.02
CA ASN A 146 26.16 -43.52 -24.28
C ASN A 146 27.05 -44.73 -24.63
N GLU A 147 26.85 -45.87 -23.94
CA GLU A 147 27.56 -47.11 -24.27
C GLU A 147 27.25 -47.59 -25.69
N LEU A 148 25.98 -47.55 -26.10
CA LEU A 148 25.56 -47.91 -27.45
C LEU A 148 26.16 -46.98 -28.51
N GLU A 149 26.15 -45.68 -28.29
CA GLU A 149 26.79 -44.70 -29.19
C GLU A 149 28.29 -44.96 -29.33
N ALA A 150 28.97 -45.33 -28.24
CA ALA A 150 30.39 -45.67 -28.27
C ALA A 150 30.67 -46.98 -29.03
N VAL A 151 29.83 -48.00 -28.86
CA VAL A 151 29.91 -49.27 -29.61
C VAL A 151 29.66 -49.04 -31.10
N GLU A 152 28.68 -48.21 -31.44
CA GLU A 152 28.38 -47.82 -32.82
C GLU A 152 29.58 -47.11 -33.47
N ALA A 153 30.19 -46.14 -32.77
CA ALA A 153 31.38 -45.46 -33.25
C ALA A 153 32.58 -46.42 -33.45
N MET A 154 32.79 -47.38 -32.54
CA MET A 154 33.84 -48.41 -32.71
C MET A 154 33.58 -49.33 -33.90
N LEU A 155 32.33 -49.73 -34.14
CA LEU A 155 31.96 -50.53 -35.31
C LEU A 155 32.26 -49.79 -36.61
N MET A 156 31.90 -48.50 -36.70
CA MET A 156 32.19 -47.67 -37.87
C MET A 156 33.69 -47.52 -38.14
N ILE A 157 34.52 -47.46 -37.09
CA ILE A 157 35.98 -47.41 -37.24
C ILE A 157 36.52 -48.77 -37.72
N LYS A 158 35.97 -49.88 -37.23
CA LYS A 158 36.39 -51.24 -37.62
C LYS A 158 36.01 -51.58 -39.07
N GLU A 159 34.93 -51.01 -39.58
CA GLU A 159 34.53 -51.13 -41.00
C GLU A 159 35.39 -50.27 -41.95
N GLN A 160 36.25 -49.37 -41.42
CA GLN A 160 37.14 -48.50 -42.19
C GLN A 160 38.61 -48.94 -42.21
N GLU A 161 38.98 -50.13 -41.69
CA GLU A 161 40.34 -50.65 -41.86
C GLU A 161 40.60 -51.00 -43.35
N PRO A 162 41.56 -50.33 -44.03
CA PRO A 162 41.88 -50.62 -45.42
C PRO A 162 42.76 -51.88 -45.54
N ILE A 163 42.46 -52.73 -46.53
CA ILE A 163 43.35 -53.78 -47.07
C ILE A 163 44.56 -53.12 -47.73
#